data_AF-A0A519PDP8-F1
#
_entry.id   AF-A0A519PDP8-F1
#
_cell.length_a   1.000
_cell.length_b   1.000
_cell.length_c   1.000
_cell.angle_alpha   90.00
_cell.angle_beta   90.00
_cell.angle_gamma   90.00
#
_symmetry.space_group_name_H-M   'P 1'
#
loop_
_entity.id
_entity.type
_entity.pdbx_description
1 polymer ?
#
loop_
_entity_poly.entity_id
_entity_poly.type
_entity_poly.pdbx_seq_one_letter_code
_entity_poly.pdbx_strand_id
1 'polypeptide(L)'
;MTQTVPAEAGSATPLRPVAPRSRIAVLDLIRGLAILGILAVNADGFAGPMSAYGSTALWPFPNEGATAIAKWVVDAFFHEKFITLFSMLFGISLFLVGGDRTDRARGRLVWRRIGWLFVIAMIHGFLIWWGDVLSL
;
A
#
# COMPACT_ATOMS: atom_id res chain seq x y z
N MET A 1 -42.10 -20.54 41.90
CA MET A 1 -40.74 -20.85 41.39
C MET A 1 -40.52 -20.03 40.13
N THR A 2 -39.99 -18.82 40.30
CA THR A 2 -39.73 -17.88 39.20
C THR A 2 -38.38 -18.25 38.60
N GLN A 3 -38.37 -18.88 37.41
CA GLN A 3 -37.12 -19.13 36.68
C GLN A 3 -36.57 -17.79 36.19
N THR A 4 -35.46 -17.37 36.77
CA THR A 4 -34.62 -16.30 36.23
C THR A 4 -33.90 -16.86 35.00
N VAL A 5 -34.38 -16.50 33.81
CA VAL A 5 -33.63 -16.70 32.56
C VAL A 5 -32.31 -15.93 32.70
N PRO A 6 -31.14 -16.58 32.62
CA PRO A 6 -29.87 -15.88 32.68
C PRO A 6 -29.79 -14.99 31.43
N ALA A 7 -29.51 -13.70 31.65
CA ALA A 7 -29.23 -12.76 30.59
C ALA A 7 -28.09 -13.33 29.73
N GLU A 8 -28.39 -13.68 28.49
CA GLU A 8 -27.36 -13.99 27.50
C GLU A 8 -26.47 -12.77 27.37
N ALA A 9 -25.30 -12.84 28.01
CA ALA A 9 -24.23 -11.90 27.82
C ALA A 9 -23.94 -11.88 26.31
N GLY A 10 -24.30 -10.78 25.64
CA GLY A 10 -24.11 -10.59 24.22
C GLY A 10 -22.68 -10.92 23.84
N SER A 11 -22.50 -12.10 23.23
CA SER A 11 -21.18 -12.55 22.80
C SER A 11 -20.74 -11.61 21.68
N ALA A 12 -19.75 -10.76 21.98
CA ALA A 12 -19.14 -9.90 20.98
C ALA A 12 -18.58 -10.80 19.88
N THR A 13 -19.17 -10.74 18.69
CA THR A 13 -18.74 -11.55 17.54
C THR A 13 -17.23 -11.38 17.35
N PRO A 14 -16.44 -12.46 17.39
CA PRO A 14 -14.99 -12.34 17.28
C PRO A 14 -14.60 -11.73 15.94
N LEU A 15 -13.66 -10.78 15.96
CA LEU A 15 -13.13 -10.17 14.75
C LEU A 15 -12.44 -11.26 13.91
N ARG A 16 -12.97 -11.51 12.70
CA ARG A 16 -12.46 -12.53 11.78
C ARG A 16 -12.07 -11.90 10.44
N PRO A 17 -11.16 -12.54 9.67
CA PRO A 17 -10.85 -12.11 8.32
C PRO A 17 -12.11 -12.02 7.42
N VAL A 18 -12.12 -11.05 6.51
CA VAL A 18 -13.17 -10.90 5.50
C VAL A 18 -13.23 -12.17 4.64
N ALA A 19 -14.42 -12.74 4.51
CA ALA A 19 -14.65 -13.92 3.69
C ALA A 19 -14.29 -13.63 2.22
N PRO A 20 -13.77 -14.60 1.45
CA PRO A 20 -13.40 -14.37 0.05
C PRO A 20 -14.54 -13.78 -0.80
N ARG A 21 -15.77 -14.20 -0.53
CA ARG A 21 -16.98 -13.75 -1.24
C ARG A 21 -17.38 -12.29 -0.93
N SER A 22 -16.91 -11.72 0.17
CA SER A 22 -17.16 -10.31 0.52
C SER A 22 -16.02 -9.37 0.12
N ARG A 23 -15.04 -9.86 -0.64
CA ARG A 23 -13.98 -9.03 -1.22
C ARG A 23 -14.46 -8.30 -2.48
N ILE A 24 -13.94 -7.10 -2.67
CA ILE A 24 -14.21 -6.28 -3.85
C ILE A 24 -13.13 -6.59 -4.88
N ALA A 25 -13.41 -7.51 -5.81
CA ALA A 25 -12.44 -8.01 -6.79
C ALA A 25 -11.79 -6.89 -7.62
N VAL A 26 -12.57 -5.87 -8.01
CA VAL A 26 -12.06 -4.70 -8.75
C VAL A 26 -11.01 -3.93 -7.94
N LEU A 27 -11.23 -3.76 -6.63
CA LEU A 27 -10.29 -3.07 -5.76
C LEU A 27 -9.00 -3.88 -5.59
N ASP A 28 -9.12 -5.20 -5.45
CA ASP A 28 -7.96 -6.10 -5.38
C ASP A 28 -7.15 -6.08 -6.69
N LEU A 29 -7.81 -6.05 -7.85
CA LEU A 29 -7.18 -5.92 -9.17
C LEU A 29 -6.41 -4.60 -9.32
N ILE A 30 -7.04 -3.47 -9.00
CA ILE A 30 -6.41 -2.15 -9.15
C ILE A 30 -5.23 -2.01 -8.17
N ARG A 31 -5.30 -2.62 -6.97
CA ARG A 31 -4.12 -2.69 -6.08
C ARG A 31 -2.98 -3.48 -6.70
N GLY A 32 -3.27 -4.63 -7.30
CA GLY A 32 -2.25 -5.42 -8.01
C GLY A 32 -1.61 -4.62 -9.14
N LEU A 33 -2.43 -3.92 -9.93
CA LEU A 33 -1.95 -3.02 -10.99
C LEU A 33 -1.09 -1.88 -10.43
N ALA A 34 -1.50 -1.28 -9.31
CA ALA A 34 -0.74 -0.22 -8.65
C ALA A 34 0.66 -0.69 -8.26
N ILE A 35 0.76 -1.89 -7.68
CA ILE A 35 2.03 -2.50 -7.29
C ILE A 35 2.91 -2.79 -8.52
N LEU A 36 2.33 -3.31 -9.60
CA LEU A 36 3.08 -3.57 -10.84
C LEU A 36 3.66 -2.30 -11.46
N GLY A 37 2.93 -1.18 -11.43
CA GLY A 37 3.50 0.06 -11.94
C GLY A 37 4.52 0.71 -11.00
N ILE A 38 4.39 0.55 -9.68
CA ILE A 38 5.45 0.93 -8.73
C ILE A 38 6.72 0.12 -9.03
N LEU A 39 6.58 -1.18 -9.29
CA LEU A 39 7.71 -2.03 -9.68
C LEU A 39 8.36 -1.53 -10.99
N ALA A 40 7.57 -1.14 -12.00
CA ALA A 40 8.10 -0.63 -13.26
C ALA A 40 8.99 0.62 -13.07
N VAL A 41 8.58 1.54 -12.19
CA VAL A 41 9.37 2.74 -11.85
C VAL A 41 10.65 2.36 -11.09
N ASN A 42 10.55 1.41 -10.14
CA ASN A 42 11.69 1.03 -9.31
C ASN A 42 12.69 0.11 -10.04
N ALA A 43 12.26 -0.59 -11.09
CA ALA A 43 13.12 -1.49 -11.85
C ALA A 43 14.35 -0.77 -12.41
N ASP A 44 14.19 0.47 -12.88
CA ASP A 44 15.31 1.32 -13.32
C ASP A 44 16.30 1.51 -12.16
N GLY A 45 15.82 1.99 -11.01
CA GLY A 45 16.65 2.24 -9.83
C GLY A 45 17.43 1.03 -9.29
N PHE A 46 16.92 -0.20 -9.46
CA PHE A 46 17.60 -1.43 -9.06
C PHE A 46 18.52 -2.02 -10.14
N ALA A 47 18.37 -1.63 -11.40
CA ALA A 47 19.13 -2.18 -12.52
C ALA A 47 20.51 -1.52 -12.72
N GLY A 48 20.74 -0.34 -12.13
CA GLY A 48 21.97 0.43 -12.32
C GLY A 48 22.66 0.85 -11.01
N PRO A 49 23.79 1.56 -11.12
CA PRO A 49 24.52 2.07 -9.96
C PRO A 49 23.68 3.10 -9.21
N MET A 50 23.81 3.14 -7.88
CA MET A 50 23.09 4.09 -7.05
C MET A 50 23.35 5.56 -7.43
N SER A 51 24.54 5.87 -7.97
CA SER A 51 24.87 7.21 -8.47
C SER A 51 24.04 7.66 -9.67
N ALA A 52 23.45 6.71 -10.41
CA ALA A 52 22.62 6.98 -11.57
C ALA A 52 21.12 7.04 -11.24
N TYR A 53 20.77 6.79 -9.97
CA TYR A 53 19.39 6.84 -9.51
C TYR A 53 18.80 8.25 -9.73
N GLY A 54 17.71 8.34 -10.50
CA GLY A 54 17.08 9.62 -10.84
C GLY A 54 17.88 10.50 -11.81
N SER A 55 19.03 10.04 -12.32
CA SER A 55 19.87 10.81 -13.25
C SER A 55 20.17 10.02 -14.52
N THR A 56 19.45 10.34 -15.58
CA THR A 56 19.64 9.76 -16.91
C THR A 56 21.06 10.00 -17.45
N ALA A 57 21.69 11.11 -17.09
CA ALA A 57 23.03 11.47 -17.55
C ALA A 57 24.14 10.57 -16.97
N LEU A 58 23.89 9.96 -15.82
CA LEU A 58 24.84 9.08 -15.13
C LEU A 58 24.55 7.60 -15.41
N TRP A 59 23.57 7.31 -16.27
CA TRP A 59 23.18 5.94 -16.60
C TRP A 59 24.28 5.23 -17.41
N PRO A 60 24.61 3.94 -17.13
CA PRO A 60 25.70 3.24 -17.82
C PRO A 60 25.45 2.98 -19.31
N PHE A 61 24.18 3.00 -19.72
CA PHE A 61 23.76 2.71 -21.08
C PHE A 61 23.25 3.96 -21.80
N PRO A 62 23.49 4.11 -23.11
CA PRO A 62 22.96 5.21 -23.89
C PRO A 62 21.43 5.29 -23.78
N ASN A 63 20.93 6.49 -23.48
CA ASN A 63 19.50 6.77 -23.49
C ASN A 63 19.03 7.10 -24.91
N GLU A 64 19.04 6.10 -25.78
CA GLU A 64 18.72 6.25 -27.21
C GLU A 64 17.77 5.14 -27.69
N GLY A 65 17.09 5.39 -28.82
CA GLY A 65 16.22 4.41 -29.47
C GLY A 65 15.16 3.81 -28.52
N ALA A 66 15.12 2.49 -28.44
CA ALA A 66 14.17 1.76 -27.61
C ALA A 66 14.30 2.07 -26.11
N THR A 67 15.53 2.30 -25.62
CA THR A 67 15.79 2.63 -24.21
C THR A 67 15.17 3.97 -23.84
N ALA A 68 15.36 4.98 -24.70
CA ALA A 68 14.77 6.31 -24.50
C ALA A 68 13.25 6.27 -24.52
N ILE A 69 12.67 5.50 -25.44
CA ILE A 69 11.21 5.32 -25.52
C ILE A 69 10.69 4.63 -24.26
N ALA A 70 11.33 3.54 -23.82
CA ALA A 70 10.92 2.83 -22.61
C ALA A 70 10.97 3.73 -21.36
N LYS A 71 12.07 4.48 -21.19
CA LYS A 71 12.21 5.43 -20.08
C LYS A 71 11.13 6.51 -20.14
N TRP A 72 10.91 7.10 -21.31
CA TRP A 72 9.86 8.10 -21.50
C TRP A 72 8.46 7.55 -21.18
N VAL A 73 8.16 6.31 -21.57
CA VAL A 73 6.88 5.66 -21.23
C VAL A 73 6.74 5.50 -19.71
N VAL A 74 7.78 5.04 -19.02
CA VAL A 74 7.75 4.89 -17.55
C VAL A 74 7.57 6.24 -16.87
N ASP A 75 8.34 7.25 -17.27
CA ASP A 75 8.28 8.59 -16.67
C ASP A 75 6.92 9.27 -16.95
N ALA A 76 6.38 9.15 -18.17
CA ALA A 76 5.14 9.80 -18.55
C ALA A 76 3.88 9.14 -17.95
N PHE A 77 3.86 7.80 -17.84
CA PHE A 77 2.66 7.05 -17.48
C PHE A 77 2.71 6.40 -16.09
N PHE A 78 3.88 6.22 -15.50
CA PHE A 78 4.02 5.46 -14.26
C PHE A 78 4.53 6.29 -13.09
N HIS A 79 5.58 7.07 -13.33
CA HIS A 79 6.22 7.88 -12.30
C HIS A 79 5.22 8.84 -11.64
N GLU A 80 5.24 8.90 -10.31
CA GLU A 80 4.29 9.61 -9.42
C GLU A 80 2.80 9.19 -9.49
N LYS A 81 2.34 8.66 -10.62
CA LYS A 81 0.93 8.27 -10.82
C LYS A 81 0.58 7.01 -10.04
N PHE A 82 1.43 5.98 -10.10
CA PHE A 82 1.13 4.69 -9.47
C PHE A 82 1.29 4.72 -7.95
N ILE A 83 2.23 5.51 -7.44
CA ILE A 83 2.34 5.80 -6.00
C ILE A 83 1.12 6.58 -5.50
N THR A 84 0.64 7.57 -6.27
CA THR A 84 -0.61 8.30 -5.95
C THR A 84 -1.82 7.37 -5.94
N LEU A 85 -1.96 6.49 -6.95
CA LEU A 85 -3.01 5.48 -7.01
C LEU A 85 -2.94 4.54 -5.81
N PHE A 86 -1.74 4.03 -5.48
CA PHE A 86 -1.55 3.15 -4.33
C PHE A 86 -1.95 3.84 -3.02
N SER A 87 -1.53 5.08 -2.79
CA SER A 87 -1.87 5.88 -1.61
C SER A 87 -3.38 6.11 -1.49
N MET A 88 -4.06 6.45 -2.60
CA MET A 88 -5.51 6.60 -2.64
C MET A 88 -6.23 5.28 -2.29
N LEU A 89 -5.80 4.17 -2.90
CA LEU A 89 -6.38 2.84 -2.65
C LEU A 89 -6.13 2.37 -1.22
N PHE A 90 -4.98 2.69 -0.64
CA PHE A 90 -4.70 2.43 0.76
C PHE A 90 -5.70 3.19 1.66
N GLY A 91 -5.95 4.47 1.38
CA GLY A 91 -6.96 5.26 2.09
C GLY A 91 -8.38 4.69 1.97
N ILE A 92 -8.79 4.27 0.77
CA ILE A 92 -10.09 3.60 0.54
C ILE A 92 -10.15 2.27 1.33
N SER A 93 -9.07 1.52 1.36
CA SER A 93 -8.98 0.26 2.12
C SER A 93 -9.18 0.50 3.61
N LEU A 94 -8.57 1.56 4.14
CA LEU A 94 -8.73 1.96 5.53
C LEU A 94 -10.18 2.34 5.84
N PHE A 95 -10.82 3.11 4.96
CA PHE A 95 -12.24 3.48 5.10
C PHE A 95 -13.14 2.24 5.14
N LEU A 96 -12.98 1.31 4.19
CA LEU A 96 -13.78 0.08 4.13
C LEU A 96 -13.54 -0.86 5.32
N VAL A 97 -12.28 -0.94 5.80
CA VAL A 97 -11.94 -1.77 6.96
C VAL A 97 -12.39 -1.10 8.26
N GLY A 98 -12.47 0.23 8.34
CA GLY A 98 -12.90 0.98 9.52
C GLY A 98 -14.31 0.61 9.99
N GLY A 99 -15.23 0.32 9.07
CA GLY A 99 -16.61 -0.07 9.40
C GLY A 99 -17.37 1.03 10.15
N ASP A 100 -18.37 0.63 10.93
CA ASP A 100 -19.17 1.57 11.73
C ASP A 100 -18.35 2.12 12.92
N ARG A 101 -18.43 3.43 13.15
CA ARG A 101 -17.65 4.14 14.18
C ARG A 101 -17.98 3.70 15.61
N THR A 102 -19.09 3.01 15.77
CA THR A 102 -19.59 2.45 17.03
C THR A 102 -18.81 1.20 17.46
N ASP A 103 -18.15 0.50 16.53
CA ASP A 103 -17.33 -0.70 16.82
C ASP A 103 -15.91 -0.32 17.28
N ARG A 104 -15.80 -0.07 18.60
CA ARG A 104 -14.52 0.29 19.24
C ARG A 104 -13.45 -0.81 19.12
N ALA A 105 -13.84 -2.08 19.07
CA ALA A 105 -12.89 -3.19 18.99
C ALA A 105 -12.22 -3.24 17.61
N ARG A 106 -13.01 -3.08 16.55
CA ARG A 106 -12.53 -2.99 15.17
C ARG A 106 -11.68 -1.74 14.95
N GLY A 107 -12.11 -0.59 15.45
CA GLY A 107 -11.33 0.66 15.41
C GLY A 107 -9.95 0.50 16.06
N ARG A 108 -9.88 -0.09 17.26
CA ARG A 108 -8.60 -0.35 17.96
C ARG A 108 -7.68 -1.27 17.16
N LEU A 109 -8.22 -2.32 16.52
CA LEU A 109 -7.43 -3.22 15.68
C LEU A 109 -6.84 -2.48 14.47
N VAL A 110 -7.64 -1.65 13.80
CA VAL A 110 -7.22 -0.86 12.63
C VAL A 110 -6.10 0.11 12.99
N TRP A 111 -6.26 0.87 14.07
CA TRP A 111 -5.22 1.79 14.55
C TRP A 111 -3.94 1.08 14.94
N ARG A 112 -4.02 -0.08 15.60
CA ARG A 112 -2.84 -0.90 15.91
C ARG A 112 -2.11 -1.34 14.64
N ARG A 113 -2.84 -1.76 13.61
CA ARG A 113 -2.25 -2.17 12.33
C ARG A 113 -1.57 -1.00 11.63
N ILE A 114 -2.22 0.16 11.56
CA ILE A 114 -1.62 1.37 10.96
C ILE A 114 -0.40 1.81 11.76
N GLY A 115 -0.46 1.79 13.09
CA GLY A 115 0.68 2.15 13.94
C GLY A 115 1.90 1.28 13.65
N TRP A 116 1.72 -0.04 13.53
CA TRP A 116 2.81 -0.94 13.14
C TRP A 116 3.30 -0.70 11.72
N LEU A 117 2.39 -0.51 10.76
CA LEU A 117 2.77 -0.19 9.37
C LEU A 117 3.58 1.11 9.29
N PHE A 118 3.20 2.12 10.07
CA PHE A 118 3.91 3.39 10.15
C PHE A 118 5.31 3.22 10.77
N VAL A 119 5.43 2.48 11.87
CA VAL A 119 6.74 2.17 12.48
C VAL A 119 7.64 1.43 11.49
N ILE A 120 7.12 0.43 10.78
CA ILE A 120 7.87 -0.31 9.76
C ILE A 120 8.30 0.61 8.62
N ALA A 121 7.39 1.44 8.11
CA ALA A 121 7.69 2.41 7.05
C ALA A 121 8.78 3.40 7.51
N MET A 122 8.70 3.87 8.76
CA MET A 122 9.68 4.80 9.32
C MET A 122 11.07 4.16 9.47
N ILE A 123 11.13 2.92 9.97
CA ILE A 123 12.39 2.17 10.05
C ILE A 123 12.96 1.96 8.65
N HIS A 124 12.11 1.61 7.68
CA HIS A 124 12.55 1.41 6.32
C HIS A 124 13.10 2.70 5.68
N GLY A 125 12.37 3.80 5.75
CA GLY A 125 12.77 5.07 5.15
C GLY A 125 13.98 5.73 5.80
N PHE A 126 14.21 5.52 7.11
CA PHE A 126 15.38 6.09 7.77
C PHE A 126 16.61 5.17 7.81
N LEU A 127 16.43 3.84 7.92
CA LEU A 127 17.55 2.92 8.14
C LEU A 127 17.88 2.04 6.92
N ILE A 128 16.94 1.83 6.00
CA ILE A 128 17.10 0.85 4.92
C ILE A 128 17.28 1.53 3.56
N TRP A 129 16.42 2.48 3.21
CA TRP A 129 16.37 3.03 1.86
C TRP A 129 16.15 4.55 1.85
N TRP A 130 17.03 5.27 1.15
CA TRP A 130 16.99 6.74 1.06
C TRP A 130 15.88 7.28 0.15
N GLY A 131 15.42 6.50 -0.84
CA GLY A 131 14.35 6.89 -1.76
C GLY A 131 12.96 6.43 -1.31
N ASP A 132 12.70 6.42 0.00
CA ASP A 132 11.45 5.90 0.53
C ASP A 132 10.26 6.83 0.27
N VAL A 133 9.09 6.21 0.09
CA VAL A 133 7.81 6.87 -0.19
C VAL A 133 7.42 7.86 0.92
N LEU A 134 7.87 7.67 2.15
CA LEU A 134 7.53 8.56 3.26
C LEU A 134 8.30 9.88 3.27
N SER A 135 9.45 9.95 2.58
CA SER A 135 10.34 11.13 2.51
C SER A 135 10.25 11.92 1.20
N LEU A 136 9.50 11.40 0.22
CA LEU A 136 9.13 12.07 -1.03
C LEU A 136 7.96 13.03 -0.81
#